data_AF-A0A0F8Z963-F1
#
_entry.id   AF-A0A0F8Z963-F1
#
_cell.length_a   1.000
_cell.length_b   1.000
_cell.length_c   1.000
_cell.angle_alpha   90.00
_cell.angle_beta   90.00
_cell.angle_gamma   90.00
#
_symmetry.space_group_name_H-M   'P 1'
#
loop_
_entity.id
_entity.type
_entity.pdbx_description
1 polymer ?
#
loop_
_entity_poly.entity_id
_entity_poly.type
_entity_poly.pdbx_seq_one_letter_code
_entity_poly.pdbx_strand_id
1 'polypeptide(L)'
;MSSGRLFEDFVPISDTRALVTTGETLGRLDSIESAYWTLLADGRVKVEIPPKQAAVMARGEGLRLGGLFGGKLLYSDRERGVVGAEVASLTAHQPFLHMGDVYYTDSWPLVLIYHGKHKIFLDHFKKPSIGRFPDVYLQVGNPHWTPTGIMYFEARKDPGPARPELWEVWKRLSDGTLEKVCMGANPAYYNGRLFWGEWNGRSFDYHSAAAD
;
A
#
# COMPACT_ATOMS: atom_id res chain seq x y z
N MET A 1 23.98 20.57 -4.19
CA MET A 1 22.53 20.38 -4.48
C MET A 1 22.14 19.06 -3.84
N SER A 2 21.14 19.04 -2.97
CA SER A 2 20.63 17.76 -2.44
C SER A 2 19.97 16.99 -3.57
N SER A 3 20.36 15.73 -3.78
CA SER A 3 19.62 14.83 -4.66
C SER A 3 18.17 14.76 -4.17
N GLY A 4 17.23 15.09 -5.06
CA GLY A 4 15.80 15.15 -4.76
C GLY A 4 15.21 13.76 -4.61
N ARG A 5 15.52 13.10 -3.49
CA ARG A 5 15.05 11.76 -3.19
C ARG A 5 13.53 11.76 -3.07
N LEU A 6 12.88 10.89 -3.84
CA LEU A 6 11.44 10.71 -3.82
C LEU A 6 11.05 9.69 -2.74
N PHE A 7 9.77 9.69 -2.37
CA PHE A 7 9.21 8.71 -1.45
C PHE A 7 7.83 8.21 -1.91
N GLU A 8 7.47 7.03 -1.43
CA GLU A 8 6.18 6.37 -1.65
C GLU A 8 5.74 5.62 -0.38
N ASP A 9 4.65 4.83 -0.45
CA ASP A 9 4.15 3.94 0.61
C ASP A 9 4.08 4.58 2.02
N PHE A 10 3.31 5.65 2.20
CA PHE A 10 3.21 6.32 3.51
C PHE A 10 2.42 5.50 4.54
N VAL A 11 3.09 5.00 5.58
CA VAL A 11 2.47 4.26 6.69
C VAL A 11 2.72 4.97 8.04
N PRO A 12 1.75 5.70 8.61
CA PRO A 12 1.88 6.32 9.91
C PRO A 12 1.96 5.27 11.04
N ILE A 13 2.93 5.45 11.94
CA ILE A 13 3.20 4.56 13.09
C ILE A 13 3.06 5.27 14.45
N SER A 14 3.04 6.61 14.44
CA SER A 14 2.63 7.46 15.56
C SER A 14 2.08 8.78 15.03
N ASP A 15 1.52 9.62 15.90
CA ASP A 15 1.03 10.97 15.59
C ASP A 15 2.09 11.93 14.98
N THR A 16 3.37 11.54 15.00
CA THR A 16 4.49 12.35 14.44
C THR A 16 5.46 11.55 13.57
N ARG A 17 5.34 10.22 13.50
CA ARG A 17 6.25 9.34 12.77
C ARG A 17 5.52 8.44 11.79
N ALA A 18 6.12 8.27 10.63
CA ALA A 18 5.68 7.35 9.60
C ALA A 18 6.87 6.50 9.12
N LEU A 19 6.55 5.45 8.38
CA LEU A 19 7.46 4.74 7.50
C LEU A 19 7.11 5.12 6.05
N VAL A 20 8.13 5.20 5.21
CA VAL A 20 8.01 5.47 3.77
C VAL A 20 9.04 4.64 3.01
N THR A 21 8.73 4.21 1.79
CA THR A 21 9.76 3.81 0.83
C THR A 21 10.39 5.05 0.21
N THR A 22 11.69 4.99 -0.09
CA THR A 22 12.46 6.14 -0.60
C THR A 22 13.45 5.71 -1.67
N GLY A 23 13.75 6.59 -2.62
CA GLY A 23 14.72 6.29 -3.68
C GLY A 23 14.92 7.40 -4.69
N GLU A 24 15.62 7.10 -5.78
CA GLU A 24 15.90 8.04 -6.86
C GLU A 24 14.68 8.27 -7.77
N THR A 25 13.87 7.23 -8.00
CA THR A 25 12.66 7.25 -8.82
C THR A 25 11.62 6.30 -8.25
N LEU A 26 10.34 6.41 -8.64
CA LEU A 26 9.31 5.45 -8.23
C LEU A 26 9.58 4.02 -8.73
N GLY A 27 10.33 3.86 -9.84
CA GLY A 27 10.80 2.56 -10.31
C GLY A 27 12.06 2.04 -9.61
N ARG A 28 12.63 2.82 -8.67
CA ARG A 28 13.87 2.50 -7.95
C ARG A 28 13.82 3.05 -6.52
N LEU A 29 12.92 2.45 -5.72
CA LEU A 29 12.82 2.66 -4.29
C LEU A 29 13.80 1.71 -3.58
N ASP A 30 14.79 2.26 -2.88
CA ASP A 30 15.97 1.53 -2.39
C ASP A 30 16.01 1.35 -0.84
N SER A 31 15.23 2.14 -0.10
CA SER A 31 15.25 2.12 1.37
C SER A 31 13.88 2.36 1.98
N ILE A 32 13.54 1.61 3.03
CA ILE A 32 12.42 1.94 3.92
C ILE A 32 12.96 2.73 5.10
N GLU A 33 12.40 3.91 5.32
CA GLU A 33 12.94 4.90 6.25
C GLU A 33 11.84 5.46 7.16
N SER A 34 12.20 5.80 8.39
CA SER A 34 11.27 6.49 9.29
C SER A 34 11.36 8.01 9.12
N ALA A 35 10.24 8.60 8.69
CA ALA A 35 10.06 10.04 8.48
C ALA A 35 9.27 10.69 9.62
N TYR A 36 9.40 12.00 9.76
CA TYR A 36 8.42 12.82 10.49
C TYR A 36 7.27 13.20 9.57
N TRP A 37 6.09 13.42 10.12
CA TRP A 37 4.96 13.95 9.36
C TRP A 37 4.11 14.92 10.20
N THR A 38 3.36 15.77 9.50
CA THR A 38 2.41 16.71 10.08
C THR A 38 1.15 16.81 9.21
N LEU A 39 -0.02 16.73 9.82
CA LEU A 39 -1.29 17.05 9.15
C LEU A 39 -1.44 18.57 9.03
N LEU A 40 -1.63 19.07 7.82
CA LEU A 40 -1.93 20.46 7.53
C LEU A 40 -3.43 20.73 7.67
N ALA A 41 -3.81 21.99 7.91
CA ALA A 41 -5.20 22.37 8.16
C ALA A 41 -6.15 22.13 6.98
N ASP A 42 -5.61 21.97 5.76
CA ASP A 42 -6.35 21.63 4.53
C ASP A 42 -6.43 20.10 4.27
N GLY A 43 -5.99 19.27 5.22
CA GLY A 43 -6.02 17.82 5.11
C GLY A 43 -4.83 17.21 4.34
N ARG A 44 -3.90 18.02 3.82
CA ARG A 44 -2.65 17.52 3.25
C ARG A 44 -1.68 17.06 4.34
N VAL A 45 -0.78 16.16 3.97
CA VAL A 45 0.23 15.58 4.86
C VAL A 45 1.60 16.08 4.39
N LYS A 46 2.29 16.81 5.26
CA LYS A 46 3.70 17.14 5.04
C LYS A 46 4.57 16.02 5.58
N VAL A 47 5.50 15.50 4.79
CA VAL A 47 6.45 14.46 5.18
C VAL A 47 7.87 15.03 5.15
N GLU A 48 8.67 14.76 6.19
CA GLU A 48 10.05 15.21 6.32
C GLU A 48 10.97 14.02 6.65
N ILE A 49 11.87 13.70 5.72
CA ILE A 49 12.84 12.59 5.86
C ILE A 49 14.17 13.15 6.39
N PRO A 50 14.62 12.83 7.62
CA PRO A 50 15.78 13.47 8.24
C PRO A 50 17.11 13.04 7.58
N PRO A 51 17.92 13.97 7.00
CA PRO A 51 19.12 13.61 6.22
C PRO A 51 20.23 12.85 6.97
N LYS A 52 20.18 12.81 8.30
CA LYS A 52 21.19 12.17 9.18
C LYS A 52 20.59 11.37 10.35
N GLN A 53 19.27 11.21 10.38
CA GLN A 53 18.54 10.53 11.47
C GLN A 53 17.41 9.61 10.98
N ALA A 54 17.27 9.42 9.66
CA ALA A 54 16.45 8.35 9.12
C ALA A 54 17.03 7.01 9.59
N ALA A 55 16.37 6.38 10.57
CA ALA A 55 16.59 4.97 10.87
C ALA A 55 16.15 4.19 9.63
N VAL A 56 17.12 3.69 8.86
CA VAL A 56 16.87 2.86 7.68
C VAL A 56 16.48 1.48 8.18
N MET A 57 15.21 1.14 8.01
CA MET A 57 14.62 -0.10 8.51
C MET A 57 14.90 -1.28 7.58
N ALA A 58 15.01 -1.02 6.27
CA ALA A 58 15.38 -1.99 5.25
C ALA A 58 16.08 -1.30 4.07
N ARG A 59 16.87 -2.06 3.30
CA ARG A 59 17.47 -1.67 2.01
C ARG A 59 17.21 -2.76 0.97
N GLY A 60 17.09 -2.37 -0.29
CA GLY A 60 16.83 -3.26 -1.42
C GLY A 60 17.04 -2.57 -2.77
N GLU A 61 16.56 -3.20 -3.84
CA GLU A 61 16.65 -2.69 -5.23
C GLU A 61 15.30 -2.19 -5.79
N GLY A 62 14.18 -2.66 -5.24
CA GLY A 62 12.83 -2.28 -5.62
C GLY A 62 11.86 -2.52 -4.47
N LEU A 63 12.02 -1.77 -3.39
CA LEU A 63 11.23 -1.92 -2.17
C LEU A 63 9.79 -1.42 -2.37
N ARG A 64 8.81 -2.22 -1.91
CA ARG A 64 7.43 -1.79 -1.64
C ARG A 64 7.10 -2.07 -0.19
N LEU A 65 6.60 -1.07 0.51
CA LEU A 65 6.18 -1.16 1.91
C LEU A 65 4.66 -1.39 1.98
N GLY A 66 4.26 -2.38 2.80
CA GLY A 66 2.87 -2.54 3.22
C GLY A 66 2.66 -2.08 4.65
N GLY A 67 1.54 -2.46 5.25
CA GLY A 67 1.26 -2.18 6.66
C GLY A 67 2.14 -2.92 7.68
N LEU A 68 1.77 -2.83 8.96
CA LEU A 68 2.37 -3.65 10.01
C LEU A 68 1.57 -4.94 10.21
N PHE A 69 2.24 -6.09 10.20
CA PHE A 69 1.62 -7.39 10.49
C PHE A 69 2.17 -7.97 11.78
N GLY A 70 1.31 -8.19 12.78
CA GLY A 70 1.72 -8.67 14.11
C GLY A 70 2.75 -7.77 14.81
N GLY A 71 2.73 -6.46 14.51
CA GLY A 71 3.72 -5.49 15.00
C GLY A 71 5.06 -5.50 14.26
N LYS A 72 5.23 -6.31 13.20
CA LYS A 72 6.43 -6.34 12.36
C LYS A 72 6.20 -5.58 11.04
N LEU A 73 7.29 -5.07 10.47
CA LEU A 73 7.33 -4.47 9.15
C LEU A 73 7.09 -5.51 8.05
N LEU A 74 6.17 -5.23 7.12
CA LEU A 74 5.92 -6.04 5.93
C LEU A 74 6.40 -5.28 4.69
N TYR A 75 7.23 -5.92 3.86
CA TYR A 75 7.67 -5.34 2.59
C TYR A 75 7.99 -6.41 1.55
N SER A 76 8.27 -5.97 0.32
CA SER A 76 8.90 -6.79 -0.73
C SER A 76 10.12 -6.09 -1.28
N ASP A 77 11.06 -6.84 -1.84
CA ASP A 77 12.17 -6.30 -2.65
C ASP A 77 12.21 -6.95 -4.03
N ARG A 78 11.81 -6.19 -5.05
CA ARG A 78 11.89 -6.42 -6.52
C ARG A 78 11.21 -7.67 -7.10
N GLU A 79 11.26 -8.80 -6.39
CA GLU A 79 10.68 -10.12 -6.73
C GLU A 79 10.58 -11.06 -5.51
N ARG A 80 10.97 -10.59 -4.30
CA ARG A 80 11.03 -11.38 -3.06
C ARG A 80 10.13 -10.74 -2.00
N GLY A 81 9.22 -11.53 -1.43
CA GLY A 81 8.50 -11.14 -0.21
C GLY A 81 9.41 -11.24 1.00
N VAL A 82 9.48 -10.20 1.82
CA VAL A 82 10.42 -10.13 2.96
C VAL A 82 9.71 -9.62 4.21
N VAL A 83 9.73 -10.43 5.27
CA VAL A 83 9.15 -10.09 6.57
C VAL A 83 10.25 -10.10 7.62
N GLY A 84 10.93 -8.96 7.76
CA GLY A 84 12.15 -8.86 8.55
C GLY A 84 13.31 -9.63 7.88
N ALA A 85 13.83 -10.67 8.54
CA ALA A 85 15.00 -11.42 8.06
C ALA A 85 14.66 -12.68 7.24
N GLU A 86 13.38 -12.99 7.04
CA GLU A 86 12.92 -14.20 6.34
C GLU A 86 12.39 -13.87 4.94
N VAL A 87 12.78 -14.68 3.96
CA VAL A 87 12.55 -14.46 2.52
C VAL A 87 11.62 -15.54 1.96
N ALA A 88 10.52 -15.12 1.33
CA ALA A 88 9.64 -15.98 0.56
C ALA A 88 9.88 -15.74 -0.95
N SER A 89 10.21 -16.80 -1.69
CA SER A 89 10.39 -16.73 -3.14
C SER A 89 9.11 -17.11 -3.87
N LEU A 90 8.53 -16.17 -4.63
CA LEU A 90 7.67 -16.41 -5.79
C LEU A 90 7.43 -15.07 -6.51
N THR A 91 7.37 -15.11 -7.84
CA THR A 91 7.36 -13.92 -8.68
C THR A 91 6.02 -13.19 -8.67
N ALA A 92 5.88 -12.19 -7.83
CA ALA A 92 4.84 -11.17 -7.90
C ALA A 92 5.29 -9.89 -7.19
N HIS A 93 5.08 -8.73 -7.79
CA HIS A 93 4.70 -7.55 -7.01
C HIS A 93 3.41 -7.98 -6.28
N GLN A 94 3.22 -7.92 -4.96
CA GLN A 94 3.67 -6.98 -3.94
C GLN A 94 3.81 -7.76 -2.59
N PRO A 95 4.48 -7.24 -1.52
CA PRO A 95 4.84 -8.06 -0.34
C PRO A 95 5.35 -9.49 -0.60
N PHE A 96 5.28 -10.51 0.28
CA PHE A 96 4.12 -11.22 0.84
C PHE A 96 4.61 -12.30 1.86
N LEU A 97 3.72 -13.20 2.34
CA LEU A 97 4.04 -14.37 3.18
C LEU A 97 3.06 -15.55 3.01
N HIS A 98 3.61 -16.77 2.89
CA HIS A 98 2.97 -18.11 3.02
C HIS A 98 3.47 -18.82 4.33
N MET A 99 2.74 -19.65 5.11
CA MET A 99 1.37 -20.18 5.04
C MET A 99 0.47 -19.84 6.29
N GLY A 100 0.65 -18.68 6.92
CA GLY A 100 -0.53 -17.98 7.48
C GLY A 100 -0.36 -16.52 7.96
N ASP A 101 -0.56 -15.44 7.19
CA ASP A 101 -0.32 -15.14 5.75
C ASP A 101 -0.71 -13.71 5.41
N VAL A 102 0.05 -13.09 4.47
CA VAL A 102 -0.28 -11.81 3.85
C VAL A 102 0.13 -11.84 2.38
N TYR A 103 -0.78 -11.66 1.44
CA TYR A 103 -0.46 -11.59 0.00
C TYR A 103 -1.23 -10.46 -0.66
N TYR A 104 -0.53 -9.67 -1.47
CA TYR A 104 -1.09 -8.70 -2.40
C TYR A 104 -0.46 -8.97 -3.78
N THR A 105 -1.27 -9.34 -4.75
CA THR A 105 -0.76 -9.85 -6.04
C THR A 105 -1.12 -8.92 -7.19
N ASP A 106 -0.08 -8.49 -7.91
CA ASP A 106 -0.17 -7.66 -9.11
C ASP A 106 0.49 -8.37 -10.29
N SER A 107 -0.28 -9.28 -10.88
CA SER A 107 -0.14 -9.82 -12.24
C SER A 107 -1.42 -10.58 -12.59
N TRP A 108 -2.13 -10.11 -13.62
CA TRP A 108 -3.28 -10.84 -14.18
C TRP A 108 -2.86 -12.24 -14.62
N PRO A 109 -3.62 -13.32 -14.31
CA PRO A 109 -4.99 -13.30 -13.80
C PRO A 109 -5.16 -13.11 -12.28
N LEU A 110 -4.19 -13.46 -11.45
CA LEU A 110 -4.41 -13.72 -10.01
C LEU A 110 -4.42 -12.43 -9.17
N VAL A 111 -5.61 -11.85 -8.97
CA VAL A 111 -5.86 -10.68 -8.10
C VAL A 111 -6.44 -11.15 -6.76
N LEU A 112 -5.64 -11.16 -5.69
CA LEU A 112 -6.01 -11.72 -4.39
C LEU A 112 -5.48 -10.90 -3.20
N ILE A 113 -6.32 -10.70 -2.17
CA ILE A 113 -5.93 -10.13 -0.87
C ILE A 113 -6.21 -11.13 0.26
N TYR A 114 -5.17 -11.49 0.99
CA TYR A 114 -5.21 -12.41 2.14
C TYR A 114 -4.79 -11.73 3.44
N HIS A 115 -5.49 -12.06 4.54
CA HIS A 115 -5.11 -11.58 5.88
C HIS A 115 -5.48 -12.61 6.97
N GLY A 116 -4.51 -13.48 7.29
CA GLY A 116 -4.55 -14.42 8.42
C GLY A 116 -5.58 -15.56 8.35
N LYS A 117 -5.27 -16.70 8.98
CA LYS A 117 -6.12 -17.92 9.07
C LYS A 117 -6.86 -18.28 7.76
N HIS A 118 -6.18 -18.16 6.63
CA HIS A 118 -6.67 -18.47 5.28
C HIS A 118 -7.96 -17.70 4.86
N LYS A 119 -8.24 -16.54 5.45
CA LYS A 119 -9.33 -15.67 4.98
C LYS A 119 -8.92 -14.92 3.72
N ILE A 120 -9.63 -15.20 2.62
CA ILE A 120 -9.57 -14.39 1.39
C ILE A 120 -10.57 -13.24 1.55
N PHE A 121 -10.09 -12.01 1.50
CA PHE A 121 -10.95 -10.83 1.60
C PHE A 121 -11.44 -10.38 0.22
N LEU A 122 -10.65 -10.62 -0.82
CA LEU A 122 -10.96 -10.31 -2.20
C LEU A 122 -10.47 -11.47 -3.08
N ASP A 123 -11.40 -12.20 -3.68
CA ASP A 123 -11.17 -13.34 -4.59
C ASP A 123 -11.91 -13.06 -5.91
N HIS A 124 -11.17 -12.67 -6.96
CA HIS A 124 -11.78 -12.32 -8.25
C HIS A 124 -12.29 -13.54 -9.05
N PHE A 125 -12.01 -14.78 -8.65
CA PHE A 125 -12.42 -15.97 -9.42
C PHE A 125 -13.54 -16.79 -8.78
N LYS A 126 -13.81 -16.66 -7.47
CA LYS A 126 -14.73 -17.59 -6.78
C LYS A 126 -16.23 -17.44 -7.03
N LYS A 127 -16.66 -16.63 -8.01
CA LYS A 127 -18.00 -16.75 -8.61
C LYS A 127 -17.99 -16.55 -10.13
N PRO A 128 -17.80 -17.64 -10.92
CA PRO A 128 -18.06 -17.63 -12.37
C PRO A 128 -19.56 -17.65 -12.71
N SER A 129 -20.43 -17.89 -11.72
CA SER A 129 -21.88 -18.00 -11.89
C SER A 129 -22.60 -16.66 -11.63
N ILE A 130 -23.35 -16.22 -12.65
CA ILE A 130 -24.08 -14.94 -12.76
C ILE A 130 -23.13 -13.79 -13.14
N GLY A 131 -23.23 -13.37 -14.41
CA GLY A 131 -22.19 -12.56 -15.08
C GLY A 131 -22.30 -11.04 -14.90
N ARG A 132 -21.30 -10.35 -15.47
CA ARG A 132 -21.14 -8.88 -15.52
C ARG A 132 -21.02 -8.20 -14.15
N PHE A 133 -19.86 -8.35 -13.53
CA PHE A 133 -19.35 -7.29 -12.65
C PHE A 133 -18.95 -6.08 -13.53
N PRO A 134 -19.50 -4.87 -13.30
CA PRO A 134 -19.01 -3.65 -13.95
C PRO A 134 -17.68 -3.16 -13.35
N ASP A 135 -17.32 -3.65 -12.15
CA ASP A 135 -16.15 -3.24 -11.38
C ASP A 135 -15.08 -4.34 -11.31
N VAL A 136 -14.63 -4.82 -12.47
CA VAL A 136 -13.49 -5.75 -12.55
C VAL A 136 -12.19 -4.96 -12.37
N TYR A 137 -11.52 -5.16 -11.25
CA TYR A 137 -10.13 -4.71 -11.07
C TYR A 137 -9.19 -5.73 -11.71
N LEU A 138 -8.14 -5.24 -12.36
CA LEU A 138 -7.10 -6.05 -12.98
C LEU A 138 -5.80 -6.02 -12.15
N GLN A 139 -5.68 -5.05 -11.25
CA GLN A 139 -4.62 -4.94 -10.23
C GLN A 139 -5.26 -4.49 -8.91
N VAL A 140 -4.77 -5.00 -7.78
CA VAL A 140 -5.10 -4.50 -6.43
C VAL A 140 -3.84 -4.49 -5.58
N GLY A 141 -3.82 -3.65 -4.55
CA GLY A 141 -2.65 -3.53 -3.71
C GLY A 141 -2.86 -2.88 -2.36
N ASN A 142 -1.73 -2.84 -1.64
CA ASN A 142 -1.48 -2.10 -0.40
C ASN A 142 -2.68 -1.91 0.56
N PRO A 143 -3.34 -2.99 1.03
CA PRO A 143 -4.48 -2.86 1.92
C PRO A 143 -4.09 -2.60 3.38
N HIS A 144 -4.95 -1.83 4.05
CA HIS A 144 -4.86 -1.48 5.47
C HIS A 144 -6.20 -1.72 6.17
N TRP A 145 -6.16 -2.30 7.37
CA TRP A 145 -7.35 -2.64 8.13
C TRP A 145 -7.60 -1.70 9.31
N THR A 146 -8.87 -1.41 9.56
CA THR A 146 -9.34 -0.81 10.80
C THR A 146 -9.52 -1.88 11.90
N PRO A 147 -9.56 -1.50 13.19
CA PRO A 147 -9.94 -2.40 14.27
C PRO A 147 -11.36 -2.99 14.13
N THR A 148 -12.24 -2.32 13.38
CA THR A 148 -13.61 -2.77 13.08
C THR A 148 -13.68 -3.77 11.92
N GLY A 149 -12.56 -4.03 11.24
CA GLY A 149 -12.47 -4.99 10.14
C GLY A 149 -12.80 -4.44 8.74
N ILE A 150 -12.97 -3.12 8.61
CA ILE A 150 -13.00 -2.43 7.31
C ILE A 150 -11.60 -2.50 6.71
N MET A 151 -11.50 -2.79 5.42
CA MET A 151 -10.25 -2.87 4.66
C MET A 151 -10.23 -1.77 3.61
N TYR A 152 -9.31 -0.83 3.73
CA TYR A 152 -8.94 0.08 2.64
C TYR A 152 -7.92 -0.60 1.75
N PHE A 153 -7.94 -0.36 0.45
CA PHE A 153 -7.00 -0.93 -0.52
C PHE A 153 -6.96 -0.08 -1.79
N GLU A 154 -5.87 -0.18 -2.56
CA GLU A 154 -5.77 0.44 -3.89
C GLU A 154 -6.15 -0.56 -4.99
N ALA A 155 -6.72 -0.07 -6.09
CA ALA A 155 -7.08 -0.90 -7.23
C ALA A 155 -6.98 -0.15 -8.56
N ARG A 156 -6.80 -0.90 -9.65
CA ARG A 156 -6.89 -0.41 -11.04
C ARG A 156 -7.72 -1.34 -11.90
N LYS A 157 -8.42 -0.75 -12.87
CA LYS A 157 -9.31 -1.45 -13.81
C LYS A 157 -8.70 -1.65 -15.20
N ASP A 158 -7.49 -1.14 -15.46
CA ASP A 158 -6.85 -1.19 -16.77
C ASP A 158 -5.63 -2.15 -16.79
N PRO A 159 -5.40 -2.91 -17.88
CA PRO A 159 -4.25 -3.79 -18.04
C PRO A 159 -3.01 -3.05 -18.60
N GLY A 160 -3.04 -1.72 -18.61
CA GLY A 160 -1.99 -0.90 -19.20
C GLY A 160 -0.72 -0.87 -18.35
N PRO A 161 0.37 -0.24 -18.86
CA PRO A 161 1.57 -0.01 -18.06
C PRO A 161 1.23 0.70 -16.74
N ALA A 162 2.10 0.55 -15.73
CA ALA A 162 1.94 1.19 -14.42
C ALA A 162 1.77 2.70 -14.55
N ARG A 163 0.52 3.18 -14.41
CA ARG A 163 0.13 4.58 -14.52
C ARG A 163 -0.32 5.07 -13.14
N PRO A 164 0.51 5.84 -12.42
CA PRO A 164 0.20 6.25 -11.05
C PRO A 164 -1.10 7.08 -10.95
N GLU A 165 -1.50 7.76 -12.04
CA GLU A 165 -2.72 8.56 -12.12
C GLU A 165 -4.04 7.75 -12.19
N LEU A 166 -3.98 6.45 -12.46
CA LEU A 166 -5.16 5.60 -12.65
C LEU A 166 -5.57 4.79 -11.41
N TRP A 167 -4.78 4.83 -10.33
CA TRP A 167 -5.13 4.15 -9.09
C TRP A 167 -6.36 4.76 -8.43
N GLU A 168 -7.20 3.88 -7.88
CA GLU A 168 -8.38 4.22 -7.10
C GLU A 168 -8.22 3.66 -5.68
N VAL A 169 -8.54 4.44 -4.65
CA VAL A 169 -8.67 3.90 -3.29
C VAL A 169 -10.09 3.42 -3.08
N TRP A 170 -10.23 2.20 -2.59
CA TRP A 170 -11.49 1.54 -2.28
C TRP A 170 -11.53 1.15 -0.80
N LYS A 171 -12.73 1.09 -0.23
CA LYS A 171 -13.00 0.47 1.08
C LYS A 171 -13.90 -0.75 0.90
N ARG A 172 -13.59 -1.82 1.62
CA ARG A 172 -14.39 -3.02 1.76
C ARG A 172 -14.95 -3.08 3.17
N LEU A 173 -16.27 -3.06 3.29
CA LEU A 173 -16.98 -3.22 4.56
C LEU A 173 -16.94 -4.67 5.04
N SER A 174 -17.34 -4.92 6.29
CA SER A 174 -17.29 -6.23 6.92
C SER A 174 -18.22 -7.27 6.26
N ASP A 175 -19.36 -6.82 5.72
CA ASP A 175 -20.32 -7.61 4.94
C ASP A 175 -19.81 -8.02 3.53
N GLY A 176 -18.77 -7.34 3.03
CA GLY A 176 -18.21 -7.55 1.69
C GLY A 176 -18.57 -6.47 0.66
N THR A 177 -19.36 -5.47 1.03
CA THR A 177 -19.66 -4.30 0.18
C THR A 177 -18.38 -3.54 -0.17
N LEU A 178 -18.24 -3.11 -1.42
CA LEU A 178 -17.12 -2.34 -1.94
C LEU A 178 -17.57 -0.92 -2.31
N GLU A 179 -16.85 0.08 -1.83
CA GLU A 179 -17.12 1.50 -2.09
C GLU A 179 -15.84 2.21 -2.54
N LYS A 180 -15.92 2.98 -3.63
CA LYS A 180 -14.80 3.83 -4.07
C LYS A 180 -14.72 5.04 -3.14
N VAL A 181 -13.53 5.29 -2.59
CA VAL A 181 -13.27 6.42 -1.71
C VAL A 181 -12.78 7.63 -2.52
N CYS A 182 -11.73 7.46 -3.33
CA CYS A 182 -11.12 8.54 -4.11
C CYS A 182 -10.30 8.01 -5.30
N MET A 183 -9.75 8.94 -6.09
CA MET A 183 -8.56 8.65 -6.90
C MET A 183 -7.33 8.72 -6.00
N GLY A 184 -6.35 7.85 -6.22
CA GLY A 184 -5.12 7.79 -5.43
C GLY A 184 -4.64 6.36 -5.19
N ALA A 185 -3.44 6.29 -4.62
CA ALA A 185 -2.70 5.07 -4.32
C ALA A 185 -2.26 5.05 -2.84
N ASN A 186 -1.66 3.95 -2.41
CA ASN A 186 -0.99 3.77 -1.12
C ASN A 186 -1.85 4.18 0.09
N PRO A 187 -3.05 3.59 0.27
CA PRO A 187 -3.91 3.93 1.39
C PRO A 187 -3.34 3.38 2.70
N ALA A 188 -3.38 4.19 3.76
CA ALA A 188 -3.03 3.75 5.10
C ALA A 188 -4.05 4.21 6.14
N TYR A 189 -4.39 3.34 7.10
CA TYR A 189 -5.27 3.68 8.22
C TYR A 189 -4.47 3.88 9.51
N TYR A 190 -4.75 4.97 10.23
CA TYR A 190 -4.22 5.20 11.59
C TYR A 190 -5.16 6.12 12.39
N ASN A 191 -5.43 5.74 13.64
CA ASN A 191 -6.16 6.54 14.64
C ASN A 191 -7.43 7.24 14.12
N GLY A 192 -8.34 6.49 13.49
CA GLY A 192 -9.61 7.03 12.96
C GLY A 192 -9.47 7.86 11.69
N ARG A 193 -8.33 7.79 10.99
CA ARG A 193 -8.09 8.50 9.73
C ARG A 193 -7.58 7.57 8.63
N LEU A 194 -8.03 7.85 7.42
CA LEU A 194 -7.47 7.31 6.18
C LEU A 194 -6.47 8.31 5.61
N PHE A 195 -5.33 7.81 5.16
CA PHE A 195 -4.29 8.53 4.43
C PHE A 195 -4.18 7.92 3.03
N TRP A 196 -3.87 8.71 2.00
CA TRP A 196 -3.58 8.21 0.64
C TRP A 196 -2.69 9.19 -0.12
N GLY A 197 -2.03 8.70 -1.18
CA GLY A 197 -1.27 9.52 -2.12
C GLY A 197 -2.10 9.86 -3.37
N GLU A 198 -2.15 11.12 -3.77
CA GLU A 198 -2.72 11.58 -5.05
C GLU A 198 -1.58 11.97 -6.00
N TRP A 199 -1.66 11.52 -7.26
CA TRP A 199 -0.60 11.75 -8.25
C TRP A 199 -0.64 13.18 -8.80
N ASN A 200 0.43 13.95 -8.57
CA ASN A 200 0.53 15.36 -8.98
C ASN A 200 1.23 15.58 -10.34
N GLY A 201 1.48 14.51 -11.10
CA GLY A 201 2.23 14.54 -12.36
C GLY A 201 3.74 14.30 -12.21
N ARG A 202 4.27 14.19 -10.99
CA ARG A 202 5.70 13.93 -10.70
C ARG A 202 5.93 12.97 -9.53
N SER A 203 5.12 13.08 -8.49
CA SER A 203 5.15 12.28 -7.28
C SER A 203 3.73 12.14 -6.72
N PHE A 204 3.61 11.51 -5.56
CA PHE A 204 2.38 11.57 -4.77
C PHE A 204 2.44 12.73 -3.78
N ASP A 205 1.40 13.56 -3.76
CA ASP A 205 1.08 14.40 -2.60
C ASP A 205 0.18 13.59 -1.66
N TYR A 206 0.43 13.61 -0.36
CA TYR A 206 -0.34 12.81 0.59
C TYR A 206 -1.46 13.62 1.23
N HIS A 207 -2.62 13.00 1.36
CA HIS A 207 -3.86 13.56 1.88
C HIS A 207 -4.42 12.68 2.99
N SER A 208 -5.29 13.23 3.83
CA SER A 208 -5.95 12.44 4.87
C SER A 208 -7.33 12.96 5.26
N ALA A 209 -8.28 12.03 5.37
CA ALA A 209 -9.67 12.27 5.81
C ALA A 209 -9.97 11.48 7.10
N ALA A 210 -11.10 11.79 7.75
CA ALA A 210 -11.67 10.89 8.75
C ALA A 210 -12.03 9.55 8.08
N ALA A 211 -11.86 8.46 8.82
CA ALA A 211 -12.31 7.13 8.41
C ALA A 211 -13.63 6.80 9.13
N ASP A 212 -14.57 6.20 8.39
CA ASP A 212 -15.88 5.73 8.89
C ASP A 212 -15.77 4.39 9.65
#